data_AF-A0A097IJ37-F1
#
_entry.id   AF-A0A097IJ37-F1
#
_cell.length_a   1.000
_cell.length_b   1.000
_cell.length_c   1.000
_cell.angle_alpha   90.00
_cell.angle_beta   90.00
_cell.angle_gamma   90.00
#
_symmetry.space_group_name_H-M   'P 1'
#
loop_
_entity.id
_entity.type
_entity.pdbx_description
1 polymer ?
#
loop_
_entity_poly.entity_id
_entity_poly.type
_entity_poly.pdbx_seq_one_letter_code
_entity_poly.pdbx_strand_id
1 'polypeptide(L)' 'MTCQNGSCLSENIAITTGNPSQAFGLWRNSPGHNANMLGANAVRVGHGSAIMQSGKFAGQPVVVQQFHNF' A
#
# COMPACT_ATOMS: atom_id res chain seq x y z
N MET A 1 -6.00 -5.01 8.51
CA MET A 1 -4.82 -4.37 9.11
C MET A 1 -5.17 -2.90 9.19
N THR A 2 -5.46 -2.40 10.39
CA THR A 2 -5.85 -1.01 10.63
C THR A 2 -4.63 -0.20 11.04
N CYS A 3 -4.62 1.11 10.80
CA CYS A 3 -3.67 2.00 11.47
C CYS A 3 -3.84 1.86 12.97
N GLN A 4 -2.97 1.06 13.59
CA GLN A 4 -3.08 0.76 15.00
C GLN A 4 -2.57 1.97 15.79
N ASN A 5 -3.42 2.43 16.71
CA ASN A 5 -3.10 3.46 17.69
C ASN A 5 -2.69 4.82 17.11
N GLY A 6 -3.17 5.18 15.91
CA GLY A 6 -2.89 6.49 15.29
C GLY A 6 -1.46 6.69 14.78
N SER A 7 -0.67 5.62 14.68
CA SER A 7 0.76 5.68 14.34
C SER A 7 1.06 5.70 12.83
N CYS A 8 0.05 5.54 11.96
CA CYS A 8 0.24 5.63 10.52
C CYS A 8 -0.03 7.07 10.05
N LEU A 9 0.87 7.62 9.23
CA LEU A 9 0.68 8.91 8.57
C LEU A 9 -0.17 8.78 7.31
N SER A 10 0.02 7.69 6.57
CA SER A 10 -0.71 7.43 5.32
C SER A 10 -0.62 5.95 4.92
N GLU A 11 -1.51 5.55 4.01
CA GLU A 11 -1.57 4.20 3.45
C GLU A 11 -1.80 4.27 1.93
N ASN A 12 -1.09 3.40 1.21
CA ASN A 12 -1.41 3.05 -0.16
C ASN A 12 -1.88 1.59 -0.21
N ILE A 13 -2.96 1.33 -0.96
CA ILE A 13 -3.46 -0.02 -1.23
C ILE A 13 -3.63 -0.22 -2.73
N ALA A 14 -3.26 -1.39 -3.24
CA ALA A 14 -3.47 -1.75 -4.64
C ALA A 14 -3.78 -3.23 -4.79
N ILE A 15 -4.65 -3.54 -5.76
CA ILE A 15 -4.80 -4.90 -6.30
C ILE A 15 -3.95 -4.96 -7.57
N THR A 16 -3.12 -6.00 -7.69
CA THR A 16 -2.17 -6.17 -8.80
C THR A 16 -2.51 -7.41 -9.62
N THR A 17 -1.95 -7.52 -10.84
CA THR A 17 -2.12 -8.70 -11.68
C THR A 17 -0.88 -9.58 -11.58
N GLY A 18 -0.87 -10.42 -10.54
CA GLY A 18 0.09 -11.51 -10.36
C GLY A 18 1.44 -11.14 -9.75
N ASN A 19 1.88 -9.88 -9.81
CA ASN A 19 3.13 -9.45 -9.18
C ASN A 19 2.93 -8.26 -8.23
N PRO A 20 3.17 -8.44 -6.91
CA PRO A 20 3.11 -7.37 -5.93
C PRO A 20 3.96 -6.13 -6.26
N SER A 21 5.07 -6.28 -7.00
CA SER A 21 5.94 -5.14 -7.35
C SER A 21 5.25 -4.14 -8.29
N GLN A 22 4.21 -4.55 -9.01
CA GLN A 22 3.42 -3.66 -9.86
C GLN A 22 2.73 -2.55 -9.05
N ALA A 23 2.47 -2.78 -7.76
CA ALA A 23 1.82 -1.82 -6.88
C ALA A 23 2.56 -0.47 -6.84
N PHE A 24 3.91 -0.48 -6.83
CA PHE A 24 4.70 0.75 -6.87
C PHE A 24 4.48 1.58 -8.14
N GLY A 25 4.35 0.91 -9.29
CA GLY A 25 4.05 1.59 -10.55
C GLY A 25 2.66 2.24 -10.53
N LEU A 26 1.66 1.51 -10.01
CA LEU A 26 0.29 2.00 -9.86
C LEU A 26 0.22 3.21 -8.93
N TRP A 27 0.90 3.14 -7.77
CA TRP A 27 0.93 4.24 -6.81
C TRP A 27 1.67 5.45 -7.35
N ARG A 28 2.80 5.26 -8.04
CA ARG A 28 3.59 6.35 -8.62
C ARG A 28 2.80 7.16 -9.64
N ASN A 29 1.96 6.48 -10.43
CA ASN A 29 1.17 7.09 -11.50
C ASN A 29 -0.15 7.72 -10.99
N SER A 30 -0.44 7.63 -9.70
CA SER A 30 -1.63 8.22 -9.08
C SER A 30 -1.22 9.36 -8.15
N PRO A 31 -1.62 10.63 -8.42
CA PRO A 31 -1.16 11.78 -7.64
C PRO A 31 -1.33 11.62 -6.13
N GLY A 32 -2.46 11.08 -5.67
CA GLY A 32 -2.73 10.86 -4.24
C GLY A 32 -1.82 9.80 -3.62
N HIS A 33 -1.68 8.65 -4.28
CA HIS A 33 -0.81 7.58 -3.76
C HIS A 33 0.68 7.96 -3.83
N ASN A 34 1.07 8.70 -4.87
CA ASN A 34 2.44 9.19 -5.04
C ASN A 34 2.80 10.23 -3.96
N ALA A 35 1.85 11.08 -3.54
CA ALA A 35 2.05 12.02 -2.44
C ALA A 35 2.38 11.30 -1.12
N ASN A 36 1.76 10.15 -0.84
CA ASN A 36 2.09 9.33 0.32
C ASN A 36 3.54 8.80 0.25
N MET A 37 3.99 8.34 -0.92
CA MET A 37 5.37 7.84 -1.12
C MET A 37 6.45 8.92 -1.01
N LEU A 38 6.10 10.17 -1.33
CA LEU A 38 7.01 11.32 -1.29
C LEU A 38 6.86 12.16 -0.01
N GLY A 39 6.06 11.70 0.95
CA GLY A 39 5.79 12.43 2.19
C GLY A 39 7.04 12.57 3.07
N ALA A 40 7.52 13.79 3.26
CA ALA A 40 8.76 14.08 4.00
C ALA A 40 8.72 13.66 5.50
N ASN A 41 7.53 13.53 6.07
CA ASN A 41 7.35 13.17 7.48
C ASN A 41 7.40 11.66 7.73
N ALA A 42 7.34 10.84 6.67
CA ALA A 42 7.40 9.39 6.78
C ALA A 42 8.85 8.92 6.87
N VAL A 43 9.24 8.44 8.06
CA VAL A 43 10.61 7.95 8.32
C VAL A 43 10.69 6.43 8.29
N ARG A 44 9.54 5.74 8.27
CA ARG A 44 9.43 4.28 8.22
C ARG A 44 8.33 3.89 7.25
N VAL A 45 8.55 2.78 6.56
CA VAL A 45 7.56 2.18 5.67
C VAL A 45 7.50 0.67 5.91
N GLY A 46 6.28 0.14 6.00
CA GLY A 46 6.00 -1.29 6.06
C GLY A 46 5.20 -1.72 4.84
N HIS A 47 5.51 -2.91 4.31
CA HIS A 47 4.78 -3.50 3.19
C HIS A 47 4.18 -4.83 3.59
N GLY A 48 2.95 -5.07 3.17
CA GLY A 48 2.27 -6.34 3.31
C GLY A 48 1.60 -6.73 2.01
N SER A 49 1.59 -8.01 1.69
CA SER A 49 0.83 -8.54 0.56
C SER A 49 0.09 -9.81 0.92
N ALA A 50 -1.11 -9.96 0.39
CA ALA A 50 -1.91 -11.17 0.52
C ALA A 50 -2.59 -11.49 -0.81
N ILE A 51 -2.82 -12.77 -1.10
CA ILE A 51 -3.64 -13.19 -2.23
C ILE A 51 -5.10 -13.21 -1.81
N MET A 52 -5.95 -12.51 -2.54
CA MET A 52 -7.39 -12.54 -2.34
C MET A 52 -7.92 -13.96 -2.58
N GLN A 53 -8.55 -14.55 -1.57
CA GLN A 53 -9.06 -15.93 -1.68
C GLN A 53 -10.42 -16.01 -2.38
N SER A 54 -11.19 -14.91 -2.41
CA SER A 54 -12.55 -14.90 -2.95
C SER A 54 -12.94 -13.50 -3.47
N GLY A 55 -14.11 -13.41 -4.13
CA GLY A 55 -14.65 -12.15 -4.68
C GLY A 55 -14.13 -11.80 -6.08
N LYS A 56 -14.44 -10.58 -6.53
CA LYS A 56 -14.15 -10.10 -7.90
C LYS A 56 -12.69 -10.21 -8.32
N PHE A 57 -11.76 -10.14 -7.37
CA PHE A 57 -10.33 -10.21 -7.63
C PHE A 57 -9.67 -11.43 -6.99
N ALA A 58 -10.41 -12.54 -6.83
CA ALA A 58 -9.85 -13.80 -6.35
C ALA A 58 -8.61 -14.20 -7.16
N GLY A 59 -7.57 -14.68 -6.47
CA GLY A 59 -6.27 -15.03 -7.05
C GLY A 59 -5.34 -13.83 -7.31
N GLN A 60 -5.80 -12.60 -7.12
CA GLN A 60 -4.97 -11.40 -7.30
C GLN A 60 -4.30 -10.98 -5.98
N PRO A 61 -3.03 -10.53 -6.00
CA PRO A 61 -2.39 -9.95 -4.83
C PRO A 61 -2.96 -8.57 -4.51
N VAL A 62 -3.33 -8.37 -3.25
CA VAL A 62 -3.48 -7.05 -2.61
C VAL A 62 -2.16 -6.70 -1.97
N VAL A 63 -1.67 -5.50 -2.22
CA VAL A 63 -0.45 -4.95 -1.60
C VAL A 63 -0.84 -3.71 -0.83
N VAL A 64 -0.31 -3.60 0.37
CA VAL A 64 -0.47 -2.46 1.26
C VAL A 64 0.91 -1.90 1.57
N GLN A 65 1.02 -0.57 1.56
CA GLN A 65 2.18 0.18 2.00
C GLN A 65 1.72 1.17 3.07
N GLN A 66 2.26 1.04 4.27
CA GLN A 66 1.93 1.90 5.41
C GLN A 66 3.14 2.76 5.78
N PHE A 67 2.90 4.06 5.96
CA PHE A 67 3.92 5.03 6.32
C PHE A 67 3.73 5.49 7.76
N HIS A 68 4.83 5.62 8.51
CA HIS A 68 4.79 5.95 9.93
C HIS A 68 5.76 7.08 10.28
N ASN A 69 5.39 7.89 11.27
CA ASN A 69 6.32 8.61 12.12
C ASN A 69 6.61 7.77 13.38
N PHE A 70 7.63 8.17 14.16
CA PHE A 70 8.20 7.43 15.28
C PHE A 70 7.20 6.82 16.27
#